data_AF-A0A1W5XWC3-F1
#
_entry.id   AF-A0A1W5XWC3-F1
#
_cell.length_a   1.000
_cell.length_b   1.000
_cell.length_c   1.000
_cell.angle_alpha   90.00
_cell.angle_beta   90.00
_cell.angle_gamma   90.00
#
_symmetry.space_group_name_H-M   'P 1'
#
loop_
_entity.id
_entity.type
_entity.pdbx_description
1 polymer ?
#
loop_
_entity_poly.entity_id
_entity_poly.type
_entity_poly.pdbx_seq_one_letter_code
_entity_poly.pdbx_strand_id
1 'polypeptide(L)'
;MPAPDETAAPPQPLGEAGGAPSPGGSAAALPPPDADLAAPPPGPAPPPLPAEFVRYAVALEAPELAWGHLNGRVTAADTGTLAFLRRCDLGPEAGEAFARIHARSTDPSPLAAVCRETVDGRPGGGDAEDPRRVWDYLELSHRLSRGDAAGGEASGPQLAAGRREFLLSRAASGRGMNWRDSSALLGTDRPEEVDAAFERGEELVGVAVIGLALTHPDPTAILPRVACALDRALASSDPRLRHQGIVALAHTARLHRTVDRRCLDLLRRCPRGSEADDDLWAYVPRRRLPWWLWRHRLGEPPRRWLRRVGKALFGGRGGG
;
A
#
# COMPACT_ATOMS: atom_id res chain seq x y z
N MET A 1 -54.78 -0.19 -27.78
CA MET A 1 -56.21 0.17 -27.96
C MET A 1 -56.92 -1.07 -28.49
N PRO A 2 -57.97 -1.64 -27.84
CA PRO A 2 -58.61 -1.33 -26.54
C PRO A 2 -58.16 -2.31 -25.42
N ALA A 3 -58.05 -1.96 -24.12
CA ALA A 3 -59.01 -1.47 -23.10
C ALA A 3 -59.73 -2.64 -22.36
N PRO A 4 -60.32 -2.42 -21.17
CA PRO A 4 -59.67 -2.49 -19.86
C PRO A 4 -60.39 -3.48 -18.92
N ASP A 5 -59.89 -3.67 -17.70
CA ASP A 5 -60.77 -4.07 -16.60
C ASP A 5 -60.47 -3.26 -15.34
N GLU A 6 -61.55 -2.73 -14.79
CA GLU A 6 -61.65 -1.63 -13.85
C GLU A 6 -62.75 -2.02 -12.87
N THR A 7 -62.45 -2.24 -11.59
CA THR A 7 -63.41 -2.17 -10.46
C THR A 7 -62.63 -2.37 -9.14
N ALA A 8 -62.48 -1.31 -8.32
CA ALA A 8 -63.34 -0.95 -7.16
C ALA A 8 -63.13 -1.89 -5.94
N ALA A 9 -63.03 -1.47 -4.68
CA ALA A 9 -63.15 -0.20 -3.95
C ALA A 9 -62.56 -0.42 -2.52
N PRO A 10 -62.34 0.63 -1.70
CA PRO A 10 -61.79 0.51 -0.34
C PRO A 10 -62.89 0.48 0.74
N PRO A 11 -62.60 -0.04 1.96
CA PRO A 11 -63.36 0.33 3.14
C PRO A 11 -62.50 0.99 4.24
N GLN A 12 -62.83 2.26 4.49
CA GLN A 12 -63.16 2.93 5.77
C GLN A 12 -62.35 2.64 7.07
N PRO A 13 -62.02 3.69 7.85
CA PRO A 13 -61.49 3.62 9.21
C PRO A 13 -62.63 3.64 10.25
N LEU A 14 -62.52 2.91 11.35
CA LEU A 14 -63.33 3.11 12.57
C LEU A 14 -62.66 2.39 13.75
N GLY A 15 -62.41 3.11 14.85
CA GLY A 15 -61.92 2.49 16.08
C GLY A 15 -61.34 3.44 17.11
N GLU A 16 -62.07 4.50 17.49
CA GLU A 16 -61.91 5.10 18.81
C GLU A 16 -62.44 4.13 19.87
N ALA A 17 -61.64 3.85 20.90
CA ALA A 17 -62.13 3.34 22.17
C ALA A 17 -61.22 3.84 23.29
N GLY A 18 -61.79 4.72 24.11
CA GLY A 18 -61.17 5.26 25.31
C GLY A 18 -60.94 4.21 26.39
N GLY A 19 -60.01 4.53 27.29
CA GLY A 19 -59.74 3.74 28.47
C GLY A 19 -58.63 4.38 29.31
N ALA A 20 -58.97 5.47 29.99
CA ALA A 20 -58.14 6.00 31.06
C ALA A 20 -58.29 5.16 32.34
N PRO A 21 -57.20 4.82 33.01
CA PRO A 21 -57.20 4.72 34.47
C PRO A 21 -56.41 5.87 35.11
N SER A 22 -57.01 6.41 36.16
CA SER A 22 -56.56 7.51 37.00
C SER A 22 -55.34 7.18 37.89
N PRO A 23 -54.73 8.19 38.53
CA PRO A 23 -53.34 8.21 38.95
C PRO A 23 -53.14 7.76 40.40
N GLY A 24 -51.97 7.18 40.71
CA GLY A 24 -51.63 6.80 42.07
C GLY A 24 -50.30 6.07 42.17
N GLY A 25 -49.21 6.73 41.79
CA GLY A 25 -47.85 6.19 41.88
C GLY A 25 -46.89 7.26 42.36
N SER A 26 -46.49 7.16 43.62
CA SER A 26 -45.61 8.06 44.36
C SER A 26 -44.31 8.33 43.59
N ALA A 27 -44.11 9.60 43.19
CA ALA A 27 -42.84 10.06 42.64
C ALA A 27 -41.83 10.19 43.79
N ALA A 28 -40.98 9.17 43.95
CA ALA A 28 -39.70 9.35 44.62
C ALA A 28 -38.91 10.41 43.83
N ALA A 29 -38.61 11.53 44.48
CA ALA A 29 -37.83 12.61 43.93
C ALA A 29 -36.50 12.06 43.40
N LEU A 30 -36.34 12.07 42.08
CA LEU A 30 -35.03 11.90 41.45
C LEU A 30 -34.12 13.02 41.98
N PRO A 31 -32.87 12.71 42.34
CA PRO A 31 -31.90 13.75 42.68
C PRO A 31 -31.82 14.75 41.52
N PRO A 32 -31.61 16.04 41.79
CA PRO A 32 -31.42 17.04 40.73
C PRO A 32 -30.29 16.54 39.81
N PRO A 33 -30.43 16.68 38.48
CA PRO A 33 -29.34 16.37 37.57
C PRO A 33 -28.12 17.17 38.03
N ASP A 34 -26.99 16.50 38.22
CA ASP A 34 -25.72 17.11 38.58
C ASP A 34 -25.49 18.33 37.68
N ALA A 35 -25.71 19.50 38.26
CA ALA A 35 -25.43 20.76 37.62
C ALA A 35 -23.91 20.87 37.48
N ASP A 36 -23.48 21.09 36.25
CA ASP A 36 -22.20 21.73 35.92
C ASP A 36 -20.92 21.06 36.45
N LEU A 37 -20.74 19.76 36.19
CA LEU A 37 -19.41 19.33 35.81
C LEU A 37 -19.18 19.80 34.37
N ALA A 38 -18.70 21.04 34.25
CA ALA A 38 -18.19 21.58 33.00
C ALA A 38 -17.32 20.50 32.35
N ALA A 39 -17.69 20.07 31.13
CA ALA A 39 -16.89 19.13 30.38
C ALA A 39 -15.45 19.64 30.41
N PRO A 40 -14.46 18.78 30.74
CA PRO A 40 -13.07 19.21 30.77
C PRO A 40 -12.76 19.91 29.45
N PRO A 41 -12.06 21.06 29.48
CA PRO A 41 -11.75 21.79 28.27
C PRO A 41 -11.14 20.82 27.27
N PRO A 42 -11.55 20.87 25.98
CA PRO A 42 -11.01 19.96 24.99
C PRO A 42 -9.49 20.03 25.05
N GLY A 43 -8.86 18.88 25.26
CA GLY A 43 -7.41 18.80 25.31
C GLY A 43 -6.79 19.40 24.04
N PRO A 44 -5.51 19.82 24.09
CA PRO A 44 -4.83 20.32 22.90
C PRO A 44 -4.95 19.29 21.78
N ALA A 45 -5.29 19.75 20.57
CA ALA A 45 -5.38 18.88 19.41
C ALA A 45 -4.03 18.14 19.21
N PRO A 46 -4.05 16.84 18.90
CA PRO A 46 -2.83 16.10 18.63
C PRO A 46 -2.10 16.72 17.43
N PRO A 47 -0.75 16.68 17.40
CA PRO A 47 0.00 17.21 16.29
C PRO A 47 -0.38 16.47 14.98
N PRO A 48 -0.32 17.15 13.83
CA PRO A 48 -0.62 16.53 12.55
C PRO A 48 0.36 15.39 12.25
N LEU A 49 -0.13 14.36 11.56
CA LEU A 49 0.70 13.26 11.10
C LEU A 49 1.49 13.69 9.85
N PRO A 50 2.78 13.36 9.75
CA PRO A 50 3.57 13.68 8.56
C PRO A 50 3.04 12.99 7.29
N ALA A 51 3.01 13.70 6.17
CA ALA A 51 2.51 13.16 4.90
C ALA A 51 3.29 11.91 4.45
N GLU A 52 4.58 11.85 4.71
CA GLU A 52 5.42 10.70 4.42
C GLU A 52 5.05 9.45 5.22
N PHE A 53 4.40 9.62 6.37
CA PHE A 53 3.85 8.50 7.13
C PHE A 53 2.48 8.11 6.59
N VAL A 54 1.61 9.10 6.35
CA VAL A 54 0.25 8.87 5.83
C VAL A 54 0.27 8.23 4.44
N ARG A 55 1.24 8.57 3.58
CA ARG A 55 1.38 7.99 2.23
C ARG A 55 1.60 6.47 2.21
N TYR A 56 2.12 5.88 3.29
CA TYR A 56 2.23 4.43 3.36
C TYR A 56 0.87 3.75 3.59
N ALA A 57 -0.13 4.51 4.01
CA ALA A 57 -1.51 4.06 4.17
C ALA A 57 -2.48 4.75 3.22
N VAL A 58 -1.96 5.35 2.14
CA VAL A 58 -2.72 6.15 1.16
C VAL A 58 -3.75 5.38 0.35
N ALA A 59 -4.08 4.14 0.74
CA ALA A 59 -5.38 3.56 0.42
C ALA A 59 -6.58 4.37 0.97
N LEU A 60 -6.35 5.53 1.60
CA LEU A 60 -7.35 6.53 1.96
C LEU A 60 -8.35 6.80 0.83
N GLU A 61 -9.60 6.95 1.24
CA GLU A 61 -10.70 7.45 0.41
C GLU A 61 -10.82 8.97 0.55
N ALA A 62 -11.44 9.63 -0.44
CA ALA A 62 -11.53 11.09 -0.46
C ALA A 62 -12.24 11.67 0.78
N PRO A 63 -13.35 11.08 1.30
CA PRO A 63 -13.96 11.53 2.55
C PRO A 63 -13.04 11.37 3.77
N GLU A 64 -12.18 10.35 3.80
CA GLU A 64 -11.24 10.12 4.90
C GLU A 64 -10.15 11.19 4.91
N LEU A 65 -9.58 11.52 3.74
CA LEU A 65 -8.60 12.61 3.61
C LEU A 65 -9.22 13.97 3.97
N ALA A 66 -10.43 14.25 3.45
CA ALA A 66 -11.15 15.48 3.74
C ALA A 66 -11.47 15.63 5.23
N TRP A 67 -11.92 14.55 5.89
CA TRP A 67 -12.13 14.53 7.33
C TRP A 67 -10.83 14.81 8.10
N GLY A 68 -9.72 14.19 7.71
CA GLY A 68 -8.42 14.42 8.33
C GLY A 68 -7.99 15.88 8.27
N HIS A 69 -8.17 16.53 7.12
CA HIS A 69 -7.90 17.96 6.97
C HIS A 69 -8.77 18.83 7.89
N LEU A 70 -10.09 18.61 7.88
CA LEU A 70 -11.04 19.40 8.68
C LEU A 70 -10.81 19.27 10.19
N ASN A 71 -10.24 18.15 10.63
CA ASN A 71 -9.96 17.86 12.04
C ASN A 71 -8.48 18.06 12.41
N GLY A 72 -7.70 18.76 11.57
CA GLY A 72 -6.32 19.12 11.86
C GLY A 72 -5.34 17.94 11.93
N ARG A 73 -5.72 16.77 11.39
CA ARG A 73 -4.86 15.57 11.36
C ARG A 73 -3.75 15.67 10.32
N VAL A 74 -3.95 16.50 9.30
CA VAL A 74 -2.96 16.83 8.25
C VAL A 74 -3.06 18.32 7.89
N THR A 75 -1.93 18.90 7.50
CA THR A 75 -1.87 20.31 7.08
C THR A 75 -2.52 20.51 5.70
N ALA A 76 -2.84 21.75 5.33
CA ALA A 76 -3.38 22.04 3.99
C ALA A 76 -2.40 21.65 2.86
N ALA A 77 -1.10 21.90 3.06
CA ALA A 77 -0.06 21.52 2.11
C ALA A 77 0.01 19.99 1.95
N ASP A 78 0.04 19.26 3.06
CA ASP A 78 0.05 17.79 3.06
C ASP A 78 -1.21 17.21 2.42
N THR A 79 -2.39 17.78 2.70
CA THR A 79 -3.64 17.41 2.04
C THR A 79 -3.55 17.56 0.53
N GLY A 80 -2.95 18.64 0.03
CA GLY A 80 -2.69 18.85 -1.39
C GLY A 80 -1.79 17.79 -1.99
N THR A 81 -0.66 17.50 -1.34
CA THR A 81 0.28 16.46 -1.77
C THR A 81 -0.37 15.07 -1.77
N LEU A 82 -1.05 14.69 -0.70
CA LEU A 82 -1.73 13.39 -0.57
C LEU A 82 -2.85 13.24 -1.60
N ALA A 83 -3.62 14.30 -1.86
CA ALA A 83 -4.66 14.30 -2.89
C ALA A 83 -4.06 14.15 -4.31
N PHE A 84 -2.95 14.82 -4.60
CA PHE A 84 -2.23 14.65 -5.86
C PHE A 84 -1.79 13.20 -6.06
N LEU A 85 -1.10 12.63 -5.06
CA LEU A 85 -0.63 11.25 -5.11
C LEU A 85 -1.80 10.28 -5.28
N ARG A 86 -2.90 10.49 -4.54
CA ARG A 86 -4.06 9.63 -4.64
C ARG A 86 -4.75 9.68 -5.99
N ARG A 87 -4.83 10.86 -6.60
CA ARG A 87 -5.34 11.01 -7.96
C ARG A 87 -4.51 10.22 -8.96
N CYS A 88 -3.18 10.24 -8.83
CA CYS A 88 -2.30 9.43 -9.69
C CYS A 88 -2.53 7.92 -9.49
N ASP A 89 -2.72 7.49 -8.24
CA ASP A 89 -3.01 6.11 -7.88
C ASP A 89 -4.35 5.60 -8.37
N LEU A 90 -5.35 6.45 -8.55
CA LEU A 90 -6.70 6.03 -8.93
C LEU A 90 -7.02 6.25 -10.42
N GLY A 91 -6.23 7.08 -11.09
CA GLY A 91 -6.51 7.52 -12.45
C GLY A 91 -7.66 8.54 -12.53
N PRO A 92 -8.07 8.95 -13.75
CA PRO A 92 -8.97 10.09 -13.95
C PRO A 92 -10.36 9.90 -13.33
N GLU A 93 -10.98 8.74 -13.52
CA GLU A 93 -12.37 8.49 -13.09
C GLU A 93 -12.47 8.31 -11.57
N ALA A 94 -11.75 7.35 -11.01
CA ALA A 94 -11.78 7.09 -9.57
C ALA A 94 -11.06 8.19 -8.74
N GLY A 95 -10.16 8.95 -9.36
CA GLY A 95 -9.41 10.01 -8.72
C GLY A 95 -10.07 11.39 -8.74
N GLU A 96 -11.29 11.54 -9.28
CA GLU A 96 -11.91 12.86 -9.48
C GLU A 96 -12.13 13.63 -8.18
N ALA A 97 -12.60 12.97 -7.12
CA ALA A 97 -12.77 13.60 -5.81
C ALA A 97 -11.44 14.16 -5.26
N PHE A 98 -10.34 13.41 -5.42
CA PHE A 98 -9.01 13.88 -5.05
C PHE A 98 -8.50 15.00 -5.96
N ALA A 99 -8.85 14.98 -7.24
CA ALA A 99 -8.52 16.08 -8.16
C ALA A 99 -9.16 17.40 -7.71
N ARG A 100 -10.41 17.37 -7.23
CA ARG A 100 -11.09 18.56 -6.68
C ARG A 100 -10.41 19.09 -5.43
N ILE A 101 -10.01 18.21 -4.50
CA ILE A 101 -9.27 18.59 -3.28
C ILE A 101 -7.92 19.22 -3.66
N HIS A 102 -7.13 18.55 -4.52
CA HIS A 102 -5.82 19.02 -4.94
C HIS A 102 -5.90 20.41 -5.62
N ALA A 103 -6.89 20.64 -6.48
CA ALA A 103 -7.07 21.90 -7.20
C ALA A 103 -7.30 23.12 -6.29
N ARG A 104 -7.68 22.91 -5.01
CA ARG A 104 -7.92 23.98 -4.03
C ARG A 104 -6.85 24.03 -2.93
N SER A 105 -5.81 23.20 -2.99
CA SER A 105 -4.83 23.04 -1.92
C SER A 105 -3.96 24.28 -1.64
N THR A 106 -3.90 25.24 -2.56
CA THR A 106 -3.13 26.49 -2.41
C THR A 106 -3.84 27.55 -1.58
N ASP A 107 -5.16 27.43 -1.34
CA ASP A 107 -5.95 28.38 -0.56
C ASP A 107 -6.74 27.64 0.55
N PRO A 108 -6.46 27.90 1.85
CA PRO A 108 -7.11 27.19 2.95
C PRO A 108 -8.64 27.31 2.98
N SER A 109 -9.22 28.44 2.59
CA SER A 109 -10.67 28.67 2.71
C SER A 109 -11.48 27.86 1.66
N PRO A 110 -11.14 27.92 0.35
CA PRO A 110 -11.70 27.02 -0.66
C PRO A 110 -11.44 25.54 -0.39
N LEU A 111 -10.27 25.18 0.17
CA LEU A 111 -9.96 23.79 0.53
C LEU A 111 -10.95 23.26 1.58
N ALA A 112 -11.16 24.00 2.67
CA ALA A 112 -12.08 23.61 3.73
C ALA A 112 -13.54 23.50 3.25
N ALA A 113 -13.95 24.30 2.26
CA ALA A 113 -15.27 24.19 1.64
C ALA A 113 -15.42 22.88 0.84
N VAL A 114 -14.44 22.55 -0.02
CA VAL A 114 -14.44 21.31 -0.80
C VAL A 114 -14.36 20.07 0.09
N CYS A 115 -13.57 20.13 1.18
CA CYS A 115 -13.50 19.02 2.13
C CYS A 115 -14.84 18.79 2.83
N ARG A 116 -15.58 19.84 3.22
CA ARG A 116 -16.93 19.69 3.80
C ARG A 116 -17.90 19.06 2.81
N GLU A 117 -17.96 19.57 1.58
CA GLU A 117 -18.78 18.99 0.51
C GLU A 117 -18.45 17.50 0.28
N THR A 118 -17.16 17.13 0.31
CA THR A 118 -16.73 15.74 0.10
C THR A 118 -17.16 14.82 1.24
N VAL A 119 -17.17 15.31 2.48
CA VAL A 119 -17.65 14.54 3.65
C VAL A 119 -19.18 14.44 3.63
N ASP A 120 -19.87 15.53 3.33
CA ASP A 120 -21.34 15.64 3.36
C ASP A 120 -22.01 14.93 2.16
N GLY A 121 -21.35 14.91 1.00
CA GLY A 121 -21.84 14.31 -0.25
C GLY A 121 -21.80 12.78 -0.28
N ARG A 122 -21.54 12.12 0.84
CA ARG A 122 -21.47 10.66 0.93
C ARG A 122 -22.87 10.06 0.74
N PRO A 123 -23.08 9.13 -0.21
CA PRO A 123 -24.35 8.41 -0.29
C PRO A 123 -24.53 7.60 0.99
N GLY A 124 -25.53 7.96 1.79
CA GLY A 124 -25.77 7.35 3.10
C GLY A 124 -26.17 5.87 2.99
N GLY A 125 -25.49 4.99 3.72
CA GLY A 125 -25.95 3.62 3.92
C GLY A 125 -24.87 2.59 4.25
N GLY A 126 -24.21 2.70 5.40
CA GLY A 126 -23.52 1.57 6.01
C GLY A 126 -22.69 1.93 7.24
N ASP A 127 -22.80 1.14 8.32
CA ASP A 127 -22.00 1.26 9.56
C ASP A 127 -20.47 1.05 9.34
N ALA A 128 -20.01 0.78 8.12
CA ALA A 128 -18.61 0.57 7.77
C ALA A 128 -17.77 1.86 7.66
N GLU A 129 -18.36 3.02 7.96
CA GLU A 129 -18.02 4.26 7.27
C GLU A 129 -17.49 5.41 8.16
N ASP A 130 -17.06 5.17 9.39
CA ASP A 130 -16.46 6.25 10.20
C ASP A 130 -15.03 6.58 9.72
N PRO A 131 -14.78 7.78 9.11
CA PRO A 131 -13.45 8.17 8.66
C PRO A 131 -12.44 8.27 9.81
N ARG A 132 -12.89 8.39 11.07
CA ARG A 132 -12.00 8.41 12.25
C ARG A 132 -11.16 7.14 12.36
N ARG A 133 -11.71 5.99 11.95
CA ARG A 133 -11.09 4.67 12.17
C ARG A 133 -9.73 4.54 11.49
N VAL A 134 -9.58 5.05 10.26
CA VAL A 134 -8.29 5.03 9.57
C VAL A 134 -7.31 5.97 10.25
N TRP A 135 -7.75 7.15 10.68
CA TRP A 135 -6.88 8.10 11.39
C TRP A 135 -6.44 7.60 12.76
N ASP A 136 -7.31 6.93 13.50
CA ASP A 136 -6.96 6.30 14.78
C ASP A 136 -5.92 5.19 14.59
N TYR A 137 -6.05 4.41 13.51
CA TYR A 137 -5.03 3.43 13.11
C TYR A 137 -3.70 4.10 12.75
N LEU A 138 -3.71 5.18 11.96
CA LEU A 138 -2.50 5.89 11.57
C LEU A 138 -1.80 6.51 12.79
N GLU A 139 -2.56 7.12 13.68
CA GLU A 139 -2.02 7.69 14.91
C GLU A 139 -1.42 6.62 15.82
N LEU A 140 -2.10 5.48 15.99
CA LEU A 140 -1.56 4.35 16.76
C LEU A 140 -0.28 3.80 16.12
N SER A 141 -0.28 3.59 14.81
CA SER A 141 0.87 3.09 14.05
C SER A 141 2.07 4.05 14.12
N HIS A 142 1.82 5.36 14.02
CA HIS A 142 2.86 6.39 14.11
C HIS A 142 3.48 6.47 15.51
N ARG A 143 2.67 6.40 16.58
CA ARG A 143 3.19 6.36 17.96
C ARG A 143 4.09 5.15 18.19
N LEU A 144 3.67 3.97 17.72
CA LEU A 144 4.44 2.74 17.86
C LEU A 144 5.75 2.77 17.05
N SER A 145 5.75 3.36 15.85
CA SER A 145 6.97 3.48 15.05
C SER A 145 8.01 4.41 15.69
N ARG A 146 7.58 5.36 16.52
CA ARG A 146 8.45 6.25 17.31
C ARG A 146 8.96 5.61 18.61
N GLY A 147 8.49 4.41 18.96
CA GLY A 147 8.86 3.73 20.18
C GLY A 147 8.15 4.27 21.43
N ASP A 148 7.00 4.92 21.28
CA ASP A 148 6.21 5.39 22.42
C ASP A 148 5.66 4.18 23.18
N ALA A 149 6.29 3.86 24.31
CA ALA A 149 6.09 2.64 25.11
C ALA A 149 4.72 2.51 25.81
N ALA A 150 3.76 3.39 25.51
CA ALA A 150 2.42 3.38 26.12
C ALA A 150 1.43 2.41 25.44
N GLY A 151 1.85 1.72 24.37
CA GLY A 151 1.03 0.69 23.72
C GLY A 151 0.95 -0.58 24.57
N GLY A 152 -0.05 -0.67 25.45
CA GLY A 152 -0.36 -1.91 26.17
C GLY A 152 -0.71 -3.07 25.22
N GLU A 153 -0.85 -4.29 25.74
CA GLU A 153 -1.17 -5.49 24.95
C GLU A 153 -2.42 -5.32 24.04
N ALA A 154 -3.36 -4.46 24.44
CA ALA A 154 -4.57 -4.12 23.67
C ALA A 154 -4.29 -3.41 22.32
N SER A 155 -3.14 -2.74 22.16
CA SER A 155 -2.76 -2.03 20.93
C SER A 155 -2.38 -2.99 19.79
N GLY A 156 -1.90 -4.19 20.10
CA GLY A 156 -1.50 -5.18 19.09
C GLY A 156 -2.67 -5.65 18.22
N PRO A 157 -3.78 -6.15 18.80
CA PRO A 157 -4.97 -6.54 18.04
C PRO A 157 -5.56 -5.40 17.21
N GLN A 158 -5.60 -4.18 17.75
CA GLN A 158 -6.11 -3.01 17.03
C GLN A 158 -5.24 -2.66 15.82
N LEU A 159 -3.91 -2.66 15.98
CA LEU A 159 -2.99 -2.43 14.88
C LEU A 159 -3.12 -3.50 13.80
N ALA A 160 -3.24 -4.76 14.20
CA ALA A 160 -3.43 -5.88 13.27
C ALA A 160 -4.75 -5.77 12.50
N ALA A 161 -5.84 -5.36 13.16
CA ALA A 161 -7.13 -5.13 12.53
C ALA A 161 -7.07 -3.96 11.54
N GLY A 162 -6.50 -2.82 11.93
CA GLY A 162 -6.33 -1.66 11.04
C GLY A 162 -5.43 -1.97 9.84
N ARG A 163 -4.32 -2.69 10.04
CA ARG A 163 -3.46 -3.16 8.95
C ARG A 163 -4.23 -4.05 7.98
N ARG A 164 -5.03 -4.99 8.49
CA ARG A 164 -5.83 -5.89 7.67
C ARG A 164 -6.83 -5.12 6.83
N GLU A 165 -7.59 -4.21 7.44
CA GLU A 165 -8.64 -3.46 6.78
C GLU A 165 -8.09 -2.44 5.77
N PHE A 166 -7.20 -1.55 6.22
CA PHE A 166 -6.82 -0.37 5.46
C PHE A 166 -5.70 -0.63 4.46
N LEU A 167 -4.81 -1.59 4.73
CA LEU A 167 -3.73 -1.93 3.80
C LEU A 167 -4.07 -3.18 3.01
N LEU A 168 -4.29 -4.31 3.68
CA LEU A 168 -4.38 -5.60 2.98
C LEU A 168 -5.67 -5.78 2.19
N SER A 169 -6.83 -5.55 2.80
CA SER A 169 -8.13 -5.75 2.15
C SER A 169 -8.35 -4.75 1.01
N ARG A 170 -7.87 -3.50 1.16
CA ARG A 170 -7.91 -2.50 0.08
C ARG A 170 -6.96 -2.87 -1.06
N ALA A 171 -5.73 -3.28 -0.75
CA ALA A 171 -4.80 -3.78 -1.76
C ALA A 171 -5.35 -4.99 -2.52
N ALA A 172 -5.93 -5.97 -1.82
CA ALA A 172 -6.57 -7.13 -2.41
C ALA A 172 -7.67 -6.75 -3.41
N SER A 173 -8.45 -5.72 -3.09
CA SER A 173 -9.51 -5.21 -3.98
C SER A 173 -9.01 -4.35 -5.16
N GLY A 174 -7.71 -4.06 -5.26
CA GLY A 174 -7.13 -3.26 -6.35
C GLY A 174 -7.45 -1.76 -6.27
N ARG A 175 -8.00 -1.28 -5.14
CA ARG A 175 -8.40 0.12 -4.94
C ARG A 175 -7.25 1.07 -4.60
N GLY A 176 -6.06 0.54 -4.35
CA GLY A 176 -4.91 1.35 -3.94
C GLY A 176 -4.07 1.90 -5.08
N MET A 177 -4.14 1.34 -6.30
CA MET A 177 -3.17 1.65 -7.36
C MET A 177 -3.74 1.50 -8.79
N ASN A 178 -3.25 2.32 -9.70
CA ASN A 178 -3.68 2.34 -11.09
C ASN A 178 -2.85 1.34 -11.90
N TRP A 179 -3.34 0.10 -11.97
CA TRP A 179 -2.70 -1.00 -12.69
C TRP A 179 -2.72 -0.86 -14.23
N ARG A 180 -3.31 0.22 -14.76
CA ARG A 180 -3.35 0.51 -16.21
C ARG A 180 -2.26 1.49 -16.65
N ASP A 181 -1.60 2.18 -15.73
CA ASP A 181 -0.59 3.20 -16.04
C ASP A 181 0.78 2.80 -15.48
N SER A 182 1.73 2.49 -16.37
CA SER A 182 3.10 2.16 -15.97
C SER A 182 3.80 3.27 -15.18
N SER A 183 3.48 4.54 -15.43
CA SER A 183 4.09 5.67 -14.74
C SER A 183 3.67 5.71 -13.27
N ALA A 184 2.40 5.41 -13.01
CA ALA A 184 1.88 5.26 -11.64
C ALA A 184 2.58 4.10 -10.91
N LEU A 185 2.78 2.97 -11.60
CA LEU A 185 3.42 1.78 -11.03
C LEU A 185 4.92 1.96 -10.74
N LEU A 186 5.64 2.77 -11.52
CA LEU A 186 7.05 3.06 -11.25
C LEU A 186 7.26 3.89 -9.97
N GLY A 187 6.24 4.60 -9.51
CA GLY A 187 6.27 5.38 -8.27
C GLY A 187 5.89 4.59 -7.01
N THR A 188 5.52 3.31 -7.13
CA THR A 188 5.02 2.53 -5.97
C THR A 188 6.12 2.20 -4.97
N ASP A 189 5.85 2.43 -3.68
CA ASP A 189 6.61 1.94 -2.53
C ASP A 189 5.74 1.05 -1.60
N ARG A 190 4.71 0.39 -2.14
CA ARG A 190 3.76 -0.43 -1.37
C ARG A 190 3.90 -1.93 -1.67
N PRO A 191 4.66 -2.69 -0.87
CA PRO A 191 4.92 -4.10 -1.16
C PRO A 191 3.67 -4.99 -1.11
N GLU A 192 2.70 -4.68 -0.24
CA GLU A 192 1.42 -5.40 -0.14
C GLU A 192 0.53 -5.26 -1.38
N GLU A 193 0.57 -4.10 -2.06
CA GLU A 193 -0.15 -3.89 -3.33
C GLU A 193 0.42 -4.79 -4.43
N VAL A 194 1.75 -4.94 -4.46
CA VAL A 194 2.43 -5.82 -5.42
C VAL A 194 2.16 -7.29 -5.13
N ASP A 195 2.10 -7.70 -3.87
CA ASP A 195 1.69 -9.07 -3.50
C ASP A 195 0.27 -9.37 -3.98
N ALA A 196 -0.67 -8.47 -3.70
CA ALA A 196 -2.05 -8.61 -4.13
C ALA A 196 -2.18 -8.62 -5.67
N ALA A 197 -1.35 -7.84 -6.37
CA ALA A 197 -1.31 -7.83 -7.83
C ALA A 197 -0.80 -9.14 -8.43
N PHE A 198 0.16 -9.79 -7.77
CA PHE A 198 0.55 -11.15 -8.12
C PHE A 198 -0.64 -12.11 -7.95
N GLU A 199 -1.41 -12.02 -6.88
CA GLU A 199 -2.59 -12.88 -6.68
C GLU A 199 -3.68 -12.66 -7.74
N ARG A 200 -3.92 -11.39 -8.13
CA ARG A 200 -4.87 -11.05 -9.20
C ARG A 200 -4.39 -11.37 -10.62
N GLY A 201 -3.09 -11.57 -10.81
CA GLY A 201 -2.51 -11.77 -12.14
C GLY A 201 -2.44 -10.49 -12.98
N GLU A 202 -2.16 -9.34 -12.34
CA GLU A 202 -2.06 -8.05 -13.03
C GLU A 202 -0.96 -8.07 -14.11
N GLU A 203 -1.28 -7.61 -15.32
CA GLU A 203 -0.36 -7.63 -16.46
C GLU A 203 0.92 -6.81 -16.21
N LEU A 204 0.79 -5.71 -15.47
CA LEU A 204 1.90 -4.78 -15.20
C LEU A 204 2.60 -5.03 -13.85
N VAL A 205 2.36 -6.16 -13.20
CA VAL A 205 2.97 -6.46 -11.88
C VAL A 205 4.50 -6.36 -11.90
N GLY A 206 5.15 -6.78 -12.99
CA GLY A 206 6.60 -6.66 -13.11
C GLY A 206 7.10 -5.22 -13.17
N VAL A 207 6.32 -4.28 -13.70
CA VAL A 207 6.64 -2.83 -13.65
C VAL A 207 6.58 -2.33 -12.22
N ALA A 208 5.57 -2.74 -11.45
CA ALA A 208 5.44 -2.38 -10.05
C ALA A 208 6.60 -2.94 -9.20
N VAL A 209 7.11 -4.13 -9.52
CA VAL A 209 8.31 -4.69 -8.86
C VAL A 209 9.55 -3.84 -9.13
N ILE A 210 9.69 -3.28 -10.35
CA ILE A 210 10.75 -2.30 -10.65
C ILE A 210 10.53 -1.02 -9.83
N GLY A 211 9.30 -0.52 -9.77
CA GLY A 211 8.93 0.65 -8.95
C GLY A 211 9.35 0.48 -7.49
N LEU A 212 8.99 -0.66 -6.86
CA LEU A 212 9.42 -0.99 -5.50
C LEU A 212 10.94 -0.94 -5.33
N ALA A 213 11.70 -1.48 -6.29
CA ALA A 213 13.16 -1.47 -6.23
C ALA A 213 13.77 -0.07 -6.35
N LEU A 214 13.05 0.89 -6.94
CA LEU A 214 13.50 2.28 -7.10
C LEU A 214 13.13 3.18 -5.91
N THR A 215 12.05 2.87 -5.20
CA THR A 215 11.41 3.79 -4.24
C THR A 215 11.42 3.27 -2.80
N HIS A 216 11.36 1.96 -2.58
CA HIS A 216 11.23 1.40 -1.23
C HIS A 216 12.58 1.40 -0.51
N PRO A 217 12.69 1.93 0.72
CA PRO A 217 13.98 2.09 1.39
C PRO A 217 14.58 0.76 1.87
N ASP A 218 13.74 -0.23 2.16
CA ASP A 218 14.17 -1.51 2.74
C ASP A 218 14.22 -2.64 1.69
N PRO A 219 15.41 -3.22 1.42
CA PRO A 219 15.56 -4.33 0.49
C PRO A 219 14.91 -5.64 0.96
N THR A 220 14.63 -5.81 2.26
CA THR A 220 13.96 -7.02 2.77
C THR A 220 12.49 -7.07 2.38
N ALA A 221 11.86 -5.91 2.14
CA ALA A 221 10.53 -5.83 1.53
C ALA A 221 10.58 -6.06 0.01
N ILE A 222 11.65 -5.64 -0.68
CA ILE A 222 11.77 -5.71 -2.15
C ILE A 222 12.10 -7.13 -2.64
N LEU A 223 13.16 -7.74 -2.11
CA LEU A 223 13.75 -8.97 -2.65
C LEU A 223 12.77 -10.16 -2.76
N PRO A 224 11.83 -10.39 -1.83
CA PRO A 224 10.82 -11.43 -1.99
C PRO A 224 9.93 -11.26 -3.24
N ARG A 225 9.60 -10.01 -3.62
CA ARG A 225 8.79 -9.72 -4.81
C ARG A 225 9.60 -9.87 -6.10
N VAL A 226 10.88 -9.49 -6.07
CA VAL A 226 11.82 -9.76 -7.17
C VAL A 226 11.95 -11.26 -7.40
N ALA A 227 12.13 -12.04 -6.34
CA ALA A 227 12.16 -13.50 -6.44
C ALA A 227 10.84 -14.06 -6.97
N CYS A 228 9.69 -13.55 -6.52
CA CYS A 228 8.38 -13.96 -7.01
C CYS A 228 8.23 -13.70 -8.52
N ALA A 229 8.63 -12.52 -9.00
CA ALA A 229 8.59 -12.16 -10.42
C ALA A 229 9.42 -13.14 -11.26
N LEU A 230 10.67 -13.39 -10.87
CA LEU A 230 11.56 -14.32 -11.58
C LEU A 230 11.03 -15.75 -11.58
N ASP A 231 10.52 -16.23 -10.44
CA ASP A 231 10.02 -17.60 -10.30
C ASP A 231 8.78 -17.84 -11.17
N ARG A 232 7.82 -16.91 -11.14
CA ARG A 232 6.64 -16.96 -12.00
C ARG A 232 7.00 -16.88 -13.47
N ALA A 233 7.92 -15.98 -13.84
CA ALA A 233 8.36 -15.85 -15.23
C ALA A 233 9.09 -17.09 -15.76
N LEU A 234 9.79 -17.84 -14.90
CA LEU A 234 10.39 -19.12 -15.26
C LEU A 234 9.32 -20.21 -15.39
N ALA A 235 8.32 -20.23 -14.51
CA ALA A 235 7.24 -21.21 -14.55
C ALA A 235 6.31 -21.03 -15.77
N SER A 236 6.00 -19.80 -16.14
CA SER A 236 5.13 -19.46 -17.28
C SER A 236 5.89 -19.25 -18.60
N SER A 237 7.22 -19.27 -18.56
CA SER A 237 8.10 -18.86 -19.68
C SER A 237 7.89 -17.42 -20.17
N ASP A 238 7.27 -16.54 -19.38
CA ASP A 238 7.02 -15.14 -19.74
C ASP A 238 8.35 -14.34 -19.88
N PRO A 239 8.73 -13.90 -21.09
CA PRO A 239 9.96 -13.15 -21.29
C PRO A 239 9.90 -11.72 -20.73
N ARG A 240 8.72 -11.10 -20.70
CA ARG A 240 8.53 -9.71 -20.24
C ARG A 240 8.67 -9.65 -18.72
N LEU A 241 7.93 -10.49 -18.00
CA LEU A 241 8.03 -10.56 -16.54
C LEU A 241 9.44 -10.97 -16.09
N ARG A 242 10.10 -11.87 -16.84
CA ARG A 242 11.50 -12.26 -16.57
C ARG A 242 12.44 -11.08 -16.69
N HIS A 243 12.36 -10.32 -17.78
CA HIS A 243 13.20 -9.14 -17.97
C HIS A 243 12.94 -8.10 -16.88
N GLN A 244 11.68 -7.85 -16.53
CA GLN A 244 11.32 -6.91 -15.46
C GLN A 244 11.86 -7.35 -14.09
N GLY A 245 11.78 -8.64 -13.76
CA GLY A 245 12.38 -9.18 -12.54
C GLY A 245 13.91 -9.05 -12.50
N ILE A 246 14.58 -9.23 -13.65
CA ILE A 246 16.03 -9.00 -13.79
C ILE A 246 16.37 -7.52 -13.57
N VAL A 247 15.64 -6.60 -14.20
CA VAL A 247 15.85 -5.16 -14.06
C VAL A 247 15.63 -4.71 -12.60
N ALA A 248 14.57 -5.18 -11.95
CA ALA A 248 14.32 -4.90 -10.54
C ALA A 248 15.45 -5.41 -9.63
N LEU A 249 15.99 -6.60 -9.92
CA LEU A 249 17.15 -7.15 -9.20
C LEU A 249 18.40 -6.29 -9.40
N ALA A 250 18.65 -5.80 -10.61
CA ALA A 250 19.77 -4.90 -10.92
C ALA A 250 19.66 -3.60 -10.11
N HIS A 251 18.50 -2.95 -10.12
CA HIS A 251 18.25 -1.76 -9.30
C HIS A 251 18.42 -2.01 -7.81
N THR A 252 17.90 -3.14 -7.31
CA THR A 252 18.05 -3.51 -5.89
C THR A 252 19.52 -3.67 -5.52
N ALA A 253 20.32 -4.33 -6.37
CA ALA A 253 21.76 -4.49 -6.17
C ALA A 253 22.49 -3.16 -6.17
N ARG A 254 22.15 -2.26 -7.10
CA ARG A 254 22.77 -0.93 -7.24
C ARG A 254 22.47 -0.03 -6.05
N LEU A 255 21.22 0.04 -5.63
CA LEU A 255 20.75 0.98 -4.59
C LEU A 255 21.02 0.46 -3.19
N HIS A 256 20.79 -0.84 -2.94
CA HIS A 256 20.89 -1.41 -1.59
C HIS A 256 22.13 -2.27 -1.37
N ARG A 257 22.96 -2.49 -2.41
CA ARG A 257 24.22 -3.26 -2.34
C ARG A 257 24.06 -4.65 -1.73
N THR A 258 22.89 -5.24 -1.93
CA THR A 258 22.50 -6.52 -1.36
C THR A 258 21.70 -7.36 -2.35
N VAL A 259 21.67 -8.66 -2.08
CA VAL A 259 20.89 -9.65 -2.80
C VAL A 259 20.63 -10.82 -1.86
N ASP A 260 19.52 -11.53 -2.03
CA ASP A 260 19.26 -12.78 -1.34
C ASP A 260 19.66 -14.01 -2.17
N ARG A 261 19.80 -15.15 -1.50
CA ARG A 261 20.20 -16.40 -2.15
C ARG A 261 19.14 -16.88 -3.16
N ARG A 262 17.86 -16.68 -2.85
CA ARG A 262 16.75 -17.12 -3.72
C ARG A 262 16.78 -16.40 -5.07
N CYS A 263 16.99 -15.08 -5.09
CA CYS A 263 17.16 -14.31 -6.32
C CYS A 263 18.38 -14.78 -7.11
N LEU A 264 19.51 -15.11 -6.47
CA LEU A 264 20.68 -15.64 -7.17
C LEU A 264 20.42 -17.01 -7.82
N ASP A 265 19.71 -17.91 -7.12
CA ASP A 265 19.37 -19.24 -7.63
C ASP A 265 18.34 -19.18 -8.77
N LEU A 266 17.40 -18.24 -8.70
CA LEU A 266 16.47 -17.91 -9.79
C LEU A 266 17.19 -17.28 -10.98
N LEU A 267 17.98 -16.23 -10.72
CA LEU A 267 18.76 -15.54 -11.73
C LEU A 267 19.61 -16.53 -12.48
N ARG A 268 20.29 -17.48 -11.82
CA ARG A 268 21.14 -18.52 -12.45
C ARG A 268 20.44 -19.31 -13.56
N ARG A 269 19.11 -19.45 -13.49
CA ARG A 269 18.29 -20.15 -14.50
C ARG A 269 17.92 -19.26 -15.70
N CYS A 270 18.12 -17.96 -15.61
CA CYS A 270 17.92 -17.02 -16.71
C CYS A 270 19.13 -17.00 -17.68
N PRO A 271 18.96 -16.45 -18.91
CA PRO A 271 20.08 -16.16 -19.80
C PRO A 271 21.17 -15.30 -19.12
N ARG A 272 22.44 -15.59 -19.43
CA ARG A 272 23.61 -14.86 -18.91
C ARG A 272 23.83 -13.54 -19.62
N GLY A 273 24.59 -12.65 -18.99
CA GLY A 273 24.96 -11.35 -19.55
C GLY A 273 23.86 -10.30 -19.40
N SER A 274 23.05 -10.45 -18.36
CA SER A 274 21.97 -9.52 -18.04
C SER A 274 22.46 -8.32 -17.23
N GLU A 275 21.66 -7.24 -17.17
CA GLU A 275 21.98 -6.06 -16.35
C GLU A 275 22.14 -6.43 -14.87
N ALA A 276 21.37 -7.41 -14.39
CA ALA A 276 21.51 -7.92 -13.03
C ALA A 276 22.87 -8.57 -12.78
N ASP A 277 23.41 -9.33 -13.74
CA ASP A 277 24.73 -9.94 -13.59
C ASP A 277 25.82 -8.86 -13.44
N ASP A 278 25.67 -7.71 -14.12
CA ASP A 278 26.63 -6.60 -14.10
C ASP A 278 26.53 -5.82 -12.79
N ASP A 279 25.31 -5.46 -12.40
CA ASP A 279 25.08 -4.69 -11.18
C ASP A 279 25.40 -5.50 -9.92
N LEU A 280 25.06 -6.80 -9.90
CA LEU A 280 25.46 -7.67 -8.80
C LEU A 280 26.98 -7.72 -8.66
N TRP A 281 27.72 -7.82 -9.78
CA TRP A 281 29.17 -7.85 -9.76
C TRP A 281 29.79 -6.51 -9.32
N ALA A 282 29.21 -5.39 -9.75
CA ALA A 282 29.72 -4.06 -9.48
C ALA A 282 29.43 -3.58 -8.04
N TYR A 283 28.23 -3.87 -7.51
CA TYR A 283 27.74 -3.20 -6.30
C TYR A 283 27.60 -4.11 -5.08
N VAL A 284 27.38 -5.41 -5.25
CA VAL A 284 27.24 -6.34 -4.11
C VAL A 284 28.63 -6.78 -3.63
N PRO A 285 28.88 -6.85 -2.30
CA PRO A 285 30.15 -7.34 -1.79
C PRO A 285 30.49 -8.72 -2.34
N ARG A 286 31.66 -8.84 -3.00
CA ARG A 286 32.10 -10.06 -3.71
C ARG A 286 32.01 -11.36 -2.91
N ARG A 287 32.22 -11.29 -1.59
CA ARG A 287 32.09 -12.44 -0.67
C ARG A 287 30.67 -13.03 -0.57
N ARG A 288 29.65 -12.25 -0.97
CA ARG A 288 28.24 -12.67 -1.01
C ARG A 288 27.83 -13.21 -2.39
N LEU A 289 28.70 -13.08 -3.39
CA LEU A 289 28.41 -13.52 -4.75
C LEU A 289 28.80 -14.99 -4.95
N PRO A 290 27.95 -15.79 -5.63
CA PRO A 290 28.20 -17.20 -5.84
C PRO A 290 29.27 -17.42 -6.91
N TRP A 291 30.02 -18.52 -6.78
CA TRP A 291 31.15 -18.84 -7.66
C TRP A 291 30.81 -18.88 -9.15
N TRP A 292 29.58 -19.25 -9.51
CA TRP A 292 29.17 -19.27 -10.92
C TRP A 292 29.21 -17.87 -11.55
N LEU A 293 28.90 -16.82 -10.78
CA LEU A 293 28.93 -15.44 -11.26
C LEU A 293 30.38 -14.97 -11.43
N TRP A 294 31.28 -15.39 -10.53
CA TRP A 294 32.72 -15.17 -10.67
C TRP A 294 33.28 -15.80 -11.94
N ARG A 295 32.95 -17.07 -12.20
CA ARG A 295 33.40 -17.76 -13.44
C ARG A 295 32.88 -17.06 -14.70
N HIS A 296 31.65 -16.57 -14.67
CA HIS A 296 31.08 -15.84 -15.80
C HIS A 296 31.81 -14.52 -16.05
N ARG A 297 32.11 -13.75 -15.00
CA ARG A 297 32.71 -12.41 -15.10
C ARG A 297 34.21 -12.43 -15.38
N LEU A 298 34.95 -13.40 -14.83
CA LEU A 298 36.39 -13.53 -15.04
C LEU A 298 36.75 -14.34 -16.29
N GLY A 299 35.75 -14.96 -16.93
CA GLY A 299 35.94 -15.90 -18.03
C GLY A 299 36.54 -17.24 -17.58
N GLU A 300 36.57 -18.22 -18.49
CA GLU A 300 37.45 -19.37 -18.28
C GLU A 300 38.91 -18.91 -18.38
N PRO A 301 39.83 -19.43 -17.54
CA PRO A 301 41.25 -19.16 -17.71
C PRO A 301 41.61 -19.57 -19.15
N PRO A 302 42.34 -18.71 -19.89
CA PRO A 302 42.60 -18.96 -21.30
C PRO A 302 43.23 -20.35 -21.44
N ARG A 303 42.67 -21.22 -22.29
CA ARG A 303 43.15 -22.59 -22.57
C ARG A 303 44.68 -22.68 -22.84
N ARG A 304 45.31 -21.55 -23.17
CA ARG A 304 46.77 -21.38 -23.29
C ARG A 304 47.54 -21.61 -21.97
N TRP A 305 46.92 -21.41 -20.81
CA TRP A 305 47.56 -21.63 -19.50
C TRP A 305 47.58 -23.13 -19.14
N LEU A 306 46.47 -23.84 -19.38
CA LEU A 306 46.40 -25.31 -19.21
C LEU A 306 47.34 -26.07 -20.17
N ARG A 307 47.54 -25.58 -21.41
CA ARG A 307 48.55 -26.17 -22.31
C ARG A 307 50.00 -25.93 -21.85
N ARG A 308 50.28 -24.82 -21.15
CA ARG A 308 51.62 -24.55 -20.61
C ARG A 308 51.92 -25.41 -19.38
N VAL A 309 50.96 -25.61 -18.49
CA VAL A 309 51.11 -26.48 -17.32
C VAL A 309 51.15 -27.96 -17.73
N GLY A 310 50.34 -28.38 -18.71
CA GLY A 310 50.40 -29.74 -19.26
C GLY A 310 51.72 -30.07 -19.96
N LYS A 311 52.33 -29.12 -20.71
CA LYS A 311 53.68 -29.30 -21.28
C LYS A 311 54.78 -29.33 -20.21
N ALA A 312 54.63 -28.56 -19.13
CA ALA A 312 55.61 -28.54 -18.04
C ALA A 312 55.59 -29.83 -17.19
N LEU A 313 54.45 -30.51 -17.08
CA LEU A 313 54.32 -31.74 -16.30
C LEU A 313 54.55 -33.04 -17.09
N PHE A 314 54.34 -33.04 -18.42
CA PHE A 314 54.48 -34.23 -19.27
C PHE A 314 55.62 -34.15 -20.31
N GLY A 315 56.35 -33.03 -20.40
CA GLY A 315 57.43 -32.84 -21.38
C GLY A 315 58.82 -33.36 -20.97
N GLY A 316 58.97 -33.96 -19.79
CA GLY A 316 60.26 -34.36 -19.23
C GLY A 316 60.45 -35.86 -19.08
N ARG A 317 60.29 -36.65 -20.15
CA ARG A 317 60.81 -38.02 -20.19
C ARG A 317 61.14 -38.43 -21.63
N GLY A 318 62.38 -38.20 -22.01
CA GLY A 318 62.96 -38.73 -23.24
C GLY A 318 64.43 -38.35 -23.37
N GLY A 319 65.31 -39.33 -23.24
CA GLY A 319 66.67 -39.29 -23.80
C GLY A 319 67.80 -39.21 -22.78
N GLY A 320 68.38 -40.36 -22.49
CA GLY A 320 69.60 -40.58 -21.71
C GLY A 320 69.81 -42.08 -21.57
#